data_AF-A0A563DZA5-F1
#
_entry.id   AF-A0A563DZA5-F1
#
_cell.length_a   1.000
_cell.length_b   1.000
_cell.length_c   1.000
_cell.angle_alpha   90.00
_cell.angle_beta   90.00
_cell.angle_gamma   90.00
#
_symmetry.space_group_name_H-M   'P 1'
#
loop_
_entity.id
_entity.type
_entity.pdbx_description
1 polymer ?
#
loop_
_entity_poly.entity_id
_entity_poly.type
_entity_poly.pdbx_seq_one_letter_code
_entity_poly.pdbx_strand_id
1 'polypeptide(L)'
;MRADVITIFPEYLAPLDLSLIGQARRRGVLDLRVHDLRDFTHDRHRTVDDTPYGGGAGMVMKPEPWGEALDRLVAGQASRPVLIVPGPGGMPFTQAMARELATEDWLVFGCGRYEGIDERVYEHAAHLAEVRVVSLGDYVLNGGEVAVLAMVEAIMRLVPGVIGNAESLVEESHEGGLLEYPVYTKPASWRGLDVPDVLLSGDHGRIASWRHRKRLERTAARRPDLLHTASAITSADLESVPVTVAVPADAGELLTLTHACWLKEGIANDTLDIPAMRETLDTMSQSLQDWQTYAVRSGGRLIGSVRGRLVGTDWHIGRLMVAPDLQGRGLGRMLLEHIQAVAPAGATAYTLVTGAASTGNHRFYRKAGFRPAPSGVSGTVRFVRRRG
;
A
#
# COMPACT_ATOMS: atom_id res chain seq x y z
N MET A 1 19.00 8.51 15.43
CA MET A 1 19.53 7.39 14.62
C MET A 1 20.99 7.64 14.29
N ARG A 2 21.81 6.59 14.41
CA ARG A 2 23.22 6.57 13.98
C ARG A 2 23.37 5.73 12.71
N ALA A 3 24.22 6.18 11.78
CA ALA A 3 24.69 5.34 10.68
C ALA A 3 26.20 5.47 10.47
N ASP A 4 26.85 4.33 10.27
CA ASP A 4 28.25 4.26 9.89
C ASP A 4 28.36 3.69 8.47
N VAL A 5 29.14 4.32 7.60
CA VAL A 5 29.39 3.82 6.24
C VAL A 5 30.87 3.49 6.10
N ILE A 6 31.17 2.26 5.69
CA ILE A 6 32.53 1.77 5.41
C ILE A 6 32.70 1.75 3.90
N THR A 7 33.67 2.48 3.38
CA THR A 7 33.95 2.57 1.94
C THR A 7 35.41 2.87 1.68
N ILE A 8 35.88 2.60 0.47
CA ILE A 8 37.18 3.04 -0.03
C ILE A 8 37.08 4.38 -0.81
N PHE A 9 35.91 5.02 -0.86
CA PHE A 9 35.72 6.33 -1.46
C PHE A 9 34.84 7.23 -0.58
N PRO A 10 35.35 7.69 0.58
CA PRO A 10 34.58 8.55 1.49
C PRO A 10 34.00 9.79 0.79
N GLU A 11 34.75 10.41 -0.12
CA GLU A 11 34.35 11.61 -0.85
C GLU A 11 33.13 11.38 -1.76
N TYR A 12 32.87 10.12 -2.16
CA TYR A 12 31.67 9.76 -2.92
C TYR A 12 30.40 10.09 -2.13
N LEU A 13 30.48 10.08 -0.79
CA LEU A 13 29.35 10.31 0.10
C LEU A 13 29.18 11.77 0.53
N ALA A 14 29.98 12.69 -0.03
CA ALA A 14 29.82 14.14 0.19
C ALA A 14 28.39 14.67 -0.04
N PRO A 15 27.55 14.11 -0.95
CA PRO A 15 26.16 14.54 -1.08
C PRO A 15 25.32 14.40 0.21
N LEU A 16 25.71 13.55 1.17
CA LEU A 16 25.02 13.39 2.46
C LEU A 16 25.18 14.60 3.41
N ASP A 17 26.03 15.57 3.07
CA ASP A 17 26.15 16.84 3.79
C ASP A 17 25.24 17.94 3.23
N LEU A 18 24.56 17.65 2.12
CA LEU A 18 23.64 18.56 1.43
C LEU A 18 22.20 18.42 1.92
N SER A 19 21.37 19.41 1.59
CA SER A 19 19.91 19.37 1.74
C SER A 19 19.43 18.95 3.15
N LEU A 20 18.32 18.21 3.23
CA LEU A 20 17.67 17.79 4.48
C LEU A 20 18.54 16.89 5.35
N ILE A 21 19.25 15.93 4.77
CA ILE A 21 20.13 15.02 5.51
C ILE A 21 21.26 15.80 6.18
N GLY A 22 21.94 16.66 5.43
CA GLY A 22 22.99 17.51 5.99
C GLY A 22 22.48 18.47 7.07
N GLN A 23 21.28 19.04 6.88
CA GLN A 23 20.65 19.87 7.92
C GLN A 23 20.34 19.08 9.19
N ALA A 24 19.80 17.87 9.05
CA ALA A 24 19.49 16.99 10.17
C ALA A 24 20.74 16.56 10.93
N ARG A 25 21.86 16.30 10.23
CA ARG A 25 23.17 16.06 10.85
C ARG A 25 23.65 17.26 11.66
N ARG A 26 23.63 18.46 11.09
CA ARG A 26 24.03 19.69 11.79
C ARG A 26 23.17 20.01 13.02
N ARG A 27 21.91 19.56 13.03
CA ARG A 27 20.99 19.68 14.18
C ARG A 27 21.13 18.56 15.21
N GLY A 28 21.96 17.54 14.94
CA GLY A 28 22.13 16.38 15.80
C GLY A 28 20.97 15.38 15.78
N VAL A 29 20.07 15.47 14.79
CA VAL A 29 18.97 14.50 14.62
C VAL A 29 19.51 13.17 14.07
N LEU A 30 20.51 13.26 13.20
CA LEU A 30 21.20 12.13 12.58
C LEU A 30 22.69 12.18 12.93
N ASP A 31 23.26 11.04 13.32
CA ASP A 31 24.70 10.86 13.48
C ASP A 31 25.19 9.97 12.34
N LEU A 32 25.69 10.57 11.25
CA LEU A 32 26.23 9.85 10.11
C LEU A 32 27.75 9.97 10.07
N ARG A 33 28.44 8.83 9.99
CA ARG A 33 29.89 8.72 10.02
C ARG A 33 30.36 7.91 8.82
N VAL A 34 31.46 8.34 8.21
CA VAL A 34 32.06 7.66 7.05
C VAL A 34 33.47 7.25 7.43
N HIS A 35 33.81 5.99 7.17
CA HIS A 35 35.07 5.35 7.53
C HIS A 35 35.77 4.89 6.25
N ASP A 36 37.01 5.34 6.03
CA ASP A 36 37.85 4.82 4.96
C ASP A 36 38.34 3.43 5.34
N LEU A 37 37.92 2.40 4.61
CA LEU A 37 38.35 1.02 4.86
C LEU A 37 39.89 0.88 4.82
N ARG A 38 40.57 1.75 4.06
CA ARG A 38 42.03 1.76 3.98
C ARG A 38 42.72 2.17 5.29
N ASP A 39 42.01 2.70 6.27
CA ASP A 39 42.56 2.98 7.61
C ASP A 39 42.75 1.71 8.46
N PHE A 40 42.23 0.57 7.98
CA PHE A 40 42.30 -0.74 8.62
C PHE A 40 43.26 -1.68 7.89
N THR A 41 44.26 -1.10 7.22
CA THR A 41 45.30 -1.84 6.50
C THR A 41 46.66 -1.59 7.15
N HIS A 42 47.54 -2.58 7.06
CA HIS A 42 48.85 -2.55 7.74
C HIS A 42 50.03 -2.51 6.77
N ASP A 43 49.78 -2.61 5.47
CA ASP A 43 50.80 -2.50 4.44
C ASP A 43 50.98 -1.06 3.95
N ARG A 44 52.16 -0.75 3.41
CA ARG A 44 52.51 0.59 2.93
C ARG A 44 51.57 1.10 1.83
N HIS A 45 50.99 0.20 1.04
CA HIS A 45 50.15 0.57 -0.10
C HIS A 45 48.67 0.69 0.26
N ARG A 46 48.31 0.43 1.53
CA ARG A 46 46.93 0.43 2.05
C ARG A 46 46.01 -0.45 1.19
N THR A 47 46.44 -1.70 1.00
CA THR A 47 45.83 -2.65 0.08
C THR A 47 44.58 -3.28 0.68
N VAL A 48 43.45 -3.18 -0.03
CA VAL A 48 42.12 -3.64 0.42
C VAL A 48 41.54 -4.76 -0.43
N ASP A 49 42.25 -5.19 -1.47
CA ASP A 49 41.81 -6.19 -2.43
C ASP A 49 42.94 -7.14 -2.82
N ASP A 50 42.59 -8.35 -3.28
CA ASP A 50 43.50 -9.34 -3.82
C ASP A 50 42.81 -10.19 -4.91
N THR A 51 43.58 -11.02 -5.62
CA THR A 51 43.08 -11.94 -6.63
C THR A 51 42.15 -13.02 -6.06
N PRO A 52 41.09 -13.43 -6.78
CA PRO A 52 40.17 -14.44 -6.30
C PRO A 52 40.77 -15.84 -6.29
N TYR A 53 40.48 -16.61 -5.23
CA TYR A 53 40.69 -18.06 -5.25
C TYR A 53 39.81 -18.72 -6.32
N GLY A 54 40.34 -19.76 -6.99
CA GLY A 54 39.67 -20.42 -8.12
C GLY A 54 39.95 -19.78 -9.48
N GLY A 55 40.69 -18.67 -9.53
CA GLY A 55 40.94 -17.90 -10.74
C GLY A 55 39.74 -17.07 -11.17
N GLY A 56 39.89 -16.32 -12.27
CA GLY A 56 38.90 -15.35 -12.74
C GLY A 56 39.53 -13.99 -13.02
N ALA A 57 38.78 -13.11 -13.68
CA ALA A 57 39.17 -11.72 -13.84
C ALA A 57 38.73 -10.90 -12.62
N GLY A 58 39.39 -9.78 -12.38
CA GLY A 58 39.01 -8.85 -11.31
C GLY A 58 39.73 -9.11 -9.98
N MET A 59 39.27 -8.40 -8.95
CA MET A 59 39.82 -8.42 -7.59
C MET A 59 38.68 -8.60 -6.59
N VAL A 60 38.97 -9.15 -5.41
CA VAL A 60 38.02 -9.35 -4.30
C VAL A 60 38.54 -8.59 -3.09
N MET A 61 37.65 -7.88 -2.38
CA MET A 61 38.06 -7.14 -1.20
C MET A 61 38.46 -8.09 -0.06
N LYS A 62 39.62 -7.84 0.53
CA LYS A 62 40.26 -8.69 1.54
C LYS A 62 39.46 -8.75 2.83
N PRO A 63 39.41 -9.90 3.52
CA PRO A 63 38.65 -10.03 4.75
C PRO A 63 39.25 -9.26 5.93
N GLU A 64 40.57 -9.09 6.03
CA GLU A 64 41.21 -8.53 7.23
C GLU A 64 40.80 -7.06 7.49
N PRO A 65 40.89 -6.13 6.51
CA PRO A 65 40.48 -4.75 6.76
C PRO A 65 38.99 -4.62 7.10
N TRP A 66 38.14 -5.46 6.49
CA TRP A 66 36.71 -5.47 6.77
C TRP A 66 36.40 -5.99 8.17
N GLY A 67 37.03 -7.09 8.58
CA GLY A 67 36.89 -7.65 9.92
C GLY A 67 37.30 -6.65 10.99
N GLU A 68 38.48 -6.04 10.84
CA GLU A 68 38.98 -5.03 11.78
C GLU A 68 38.08 -3.78 11.86
N ALA A 69 37.55 -3.32 10.72
CA ALA A 69 36.63 -2.19 10.68
C ALA A 69 35.33 -2.49 11.45
N LEU A 70 34.73 -3.65 11.20
CA LEU A 70 33.50 -4.08 11.87
C LEU A 70 33.72 -4.28 13.37
N ASP A 71 34.79 -5.00 13.76
CA ASP A 71 35.14 -5.25 15.17
C ASP A 71 35.32 -3.94 15.93
N ARG A 72 36.05 -2.98 15.34
CA ARG A 72 36.29 -1.67 15.97
C ARG A 72 35.01 -0.85 16.10
N LEU A 73 34.09 -0.94 15.15
CA LEU A 73 32.82 -0.21 15.20
C LEU A 73 31.91 -0.72 16.32
N VAL A 74 31.86 -2.04 16.53
CA VAL A 74 31.00 -2.66 17.56
C VAL A 74 31.65 -2.76 18.94
N ALA A 75 32.98 -2.62 19.02
CA ALA A 75 33.70 -2.69 20.29
C ALA A 75 33.13 -1.72 21.35
N GLY A 76 32.74 -2.28 22.50
CA GLY A 76 32.23 -1.52 23.64
C GLY A 76 30.85 -0.90 23.44
N GLN A 77 30.14 -1.23 22.35
CA GLN A 77 28.76 -0.79 22.14
C GLN A 77 27.76 -1.72 22.82
N ALA A 78 26.70 -1.14 23.39
CA ALA A 78 25.66 -1.89 24.10
C ALA A 78 24.62 -2.50 23.15
N SER A 79 24.38 -1.89 21.99
CA SER A 79 23.46 -2.36 20.95
C SER A 79 24.22 -2.97 19.77
N ARG A 80 23.55 -3.86 19.03
CA ARG A 80 24.06 -4.41 17.78
C ARG A 80 23.46 -3.63 16.60
N PRO A 81 24.23 -3.32 15.55
CA PRO A 81 23.70 -2.67 14.36
C PRO A 81 23.00 -3.66 13.43
N VAL A 82 22.25 -3.12 12.47
CA VAL A 82 21.92 -3.80 11.22
C VAL A 82 22.98 -3.43 10.18
N LEU A 83 23.74 -4.42 9.70
CA LEU A 83 24.70 -4.27 8.60
C LEU A 83 23.99 -4.49 7.25
N ILE A 84 23.99 -3.45 6.43
CA ILE A 84 23.47 -3.47 5.07
C ILE A 84 24.65 -3.49 4.09
N VAL A 85 24.72 -4.52 3.27
CA VAL A 85 25.73 -4.62 2.20
C VAL A 85 25.02 -4.53 0.86
N PRO A 86 25.22 -3.45 0.07
CA PRO A 86 24.65 -3.37 -1.26
C PRO A 86 25.23 -4.46 -2.17
N GLY A 87 24.34 -5.24 -2.80
CA GLY A 87 24.73 -6.28 -3.74
C GLY A 87 23.58 -6.63 -4.69
N PRO A 88 23.84 -6.83 -6.00
CA PRO A 88 22.79 -7.07 -6.99
C PRO A 88 22.02 -8.39 -6.75
N GLY A 89 22.62 -9.37 -6.07
CA GLY A 89 21.97 -10.62 -5.65
C GLY A 89 21.15 -10.51 -4.37
N GLY A 90 21.11 -9.34 -3.73
CA GLY A 90 20.36 -9.10 -2.50
C GLY A 90 18.85 -8.91 -2.71
N MET A 91 18.12 -8.77 -1.61
CA MET A 91 16.69 -8.42 -1.67
C MET A 91 16.51 -7.02 -2.27
N PRO A 92 15.59 -6.81 -3.24
CA PRO A 92 15.32 -5.48 -3.77
C PRO A 92 14.89 -4.49 -2.68
N PHE A 93 15.52 -3.32 -2.66
CA PHE A 93 15.19 -2.25 -1.72
C PHE A 93 13.80 -1.67 -2.04
N THR A 94 12.96 -1.55 -1.02
CA THR A 94 11.59 -1.05 -1.16
C THR A 94 11.29 0.04 -0.14
N GLN A 95 10.24 0.83 -0.38
CA GLN A 95 9.76 1.82 0.57
C GLN A 95 9.34 1.20 1.92
N ALA A 96 8.83 -0.05 1.91
CA ALA A 96 8.50 -0.77 3.12
C ALA A 96 9.76 -1.10 3.94
N MET A 97 10.83 -1.56 3.28
CA MET A 97 12.12 -1.79 3.91
C MET A 97 12.72 -0.48 4.45
N ALA A 98 12.58 0.63 3.72
CA ALA A 98 13.03 1.94 4.20
C ALA A 98 12.32 2.35 5.51
N ARG A 99 11.00 2.12 5.60
CA ARG A 99 10.22 2.38 6.83
C ARG A 99 10.64 1.51 7.99
N GLU A 100 10.88 0.22 7.73
CA GLU A 100 11.38 -0.71 8.74
C GLU A 100 12.73 -0.25 9.28
N LEU A 101 13.70 -0.04 8.40
CA LEU A 101 15.06 0.39 8.77
C LEU A 101 15.08 1.79 9.41
N ALA A 102 14.09 2.64 9.14
CA ALA A 102 13.96 3.95 9.78
C ALA A 102 13.65 3.87 11.28
N THR A 103 13.24 2.70 11.77
CA THR A 103 12.99 2.45 13.20
C THR A 103 14.22 1.96 13.95
N GLU A 104 15.29 1.60 13.23
CA GLU A 104 16.54 1.12 13.84
C GLU A 104 17.32 2.28 14.47
N ASP A 105 17.89 2.02 15.65
CA ASP A 105 18.75 3.01 16.32
C ASP A 105 20.10 3.17 15.61
N TRP A 106 20.60 2.07 15.03
CA TRP A 106 21.95 2.00 14.47
C TRP A 106 22.04 1.14 13.20
N LEU A 107 22.45 1.77 12.10
CA LEU A 107 22.72 1.12 10.82
C LEU A 107 24.22 1.16 10.49
N VAL A 108 24.74 0.10 9.87
CA VAL A 108 26.07 0.08 9.27
C VAL A 108 25.91 -0.25 7.79
N PHE A 109 26.64 0.44 6.91
CA PHE A 109 26.65 0.17 5.48
C PHE A 109 28.03 -0.24 5.01
N GLY A 110 28.14 -1.39 4.34
CA GLY A 110 29.39 -1.89 3.77
C GLY A 110 29.43 -1.71 2.25
N CYS A 111 30.15 -0.71 1.73
CA CYS A 111 30.28 -0.49 0.30
C CYS A 111 31.29 -1.44 -0.35
N GLY A 112 30.79 -2.53 -0.94
CA GLY A 112 31.61 -3.41 -1.78
C GLY A 112 32.08 -2.74 -3.09
N ARG A 113 33.23 -3.21 -3.60
CA ARG A 113 33.86 -2.81 -4.88
C ARG A 113 34.42 -4.04 -5.58
N TYR A 114 34.88 -3.84 -6.81
CA TYR A 114 35.46 -4.91 -7.64
C TYR A 114 34.45 -6.05 -7.85
N GLU A 115 34.86 -7.32 -7.70
CA GLU A 115 33.96 -8.47 -7.77
C GLU A 115 33.14 -8.66 -6.49
N GLY A 116 33.46 -7.92 -5.42
CA GLY A 116 32.74 -7.95 -4.16
C GLY A 116 33.64 -8.06 -2.94
N ILE A 117 33.01 -8.34 -1.80
CA ILE A 117 33.67 -8.58 -0.51
C ILE A 117 33.83 -10.08 -0.33
N ASP A 118 34.96 -10.53 0.24
CA ASP A 118 35.17 -11.93 0.60
C ASP A 118 33.99 -12.49 1.43
N GLU A 119 33.48 -13.66 1.04
CA GLU A 119 32.26 -14.25 1.63
C GLU A 119 32.38 -14.45 3.15
N ARG A 120 33.59 -14.73 3.65
CA ARG A 120 33.85 -14.95 5.09
C ARG A 120 33.64 -13.69 5.92
N VAL A 121 33.66 -12.51 5.30
CA VAL A 121 33.32 -11.24 5.98
C VAL A 121 31.85 -11.24 6.39
N TYR A 122 30.96 -11.79 5.56
CA TYR A 122 29.54 -11.87 5.90
C TYR A 122 29.30 -12.87 7.02
N GLU A 123 30.00 -14.02 6.99
CA GLU A 123 29.98 -15.01 8.07
C GLU A 123 30.46 -14.40 9.40
N HIS A 124 31.58 -13.68 9.38
CA HIS A 124 32.09 -12.97 10.55
C HIS A 124 31.12 -11.89 11.04
N ALA A 125 30.61 -11.06 10.14
CA ALA A 125 29.70 -9.97 10.46
C ALA A 125 28.39 -10.46 11.09
N ALA A 126 27.91 -11.66 10.71
CA ALA A 126 26.71 -12.27 11.28
C ALA A 126 26.84 -12.59 12.79
N HIS A 127 28.07 -12.68 13.32
CA HIS A 127 28.29 -12.81 14.76
C HIS A 127 28.14 -11.47 15.51
N LEU A 128 28.31 -10.34 14.81
CA LEU A 128 28.36 -8.99 15.37
C LEU A 128 27.07 -8.21 15.16
N ALA A 129 26.37 -8.48 14.05
CA ALA A 129 25.25 -7.68 13.55
C ALA A 129 24.22 -8.56 12.83
N GLU A 130 23.02 -8.02 12.63
CA GLU A 130 22.11 -8.57 11.63
C GLU A 130 22.60 -8.16 10.23
N VAL A 131 22.90 -9.13 9.36
CA VAL A 131 23.46 -8.87 8.03
C VAL A 131 22.37 -8.97 6.96
N ARG A 132 22.22 -7.93 6.15
CA ARG A 132 21.29 -7.87 5.03
C ARG A 132 22.01 -7.49 3.74
N VAL A 133 21.96 -8.38 2.75
CA VAL A 133 22.37 -8.04 1.38
C VAL A 133 21.18 -7.43 0.66
N VAL A 134 21.33 -6.20 0.18
CA VAL A 134 20.23 -5.41 -0.39
C VAL A 134 20.58 -4.94 -1.79
N SER A 135 19.70 -5.19 -2.75
CA SER A 135 19.85 -4.75 -4.14
C SER A 135 19.13 -3.41 -4.37
N LEU A 136 19.76 -2.47 -5.08
CA LEU A 136 19.11 -1.23 -5.53
C LEU A 136 18.20 -1.47 -6.75
N GLY A 137 18.33 -2.63 -7.40
CA GLY A 137 17.54 -3.05 -8.55
C GLY A 137 18.31 -4.00 -9.47
N ASP A 138 17.64 -4.48 -10.52
CA ASP A 138 18.13 -5.52 -11.42
C ASP A 138 19.13 -4.97 -12.46
N TYR A 139 20.27 -4.48 -11.98
CA TYR A 139 21.38 -3.96 -12.76
C TYR A 139 22.67 -3.97 -11.93
N VAL A 140 23.83 -3.78 -12.58
CA VAL A 140 25.15 -3.82 -11.94
C VAL A 140 25.74 -2.41 -11.88
N LEU A 141 26.35 -2.07 -10.75
CA LEU A 141 27.07 -0.82 -10.51
C LEU A 141 28.54 -1.11 -10.19
N ASN A 142 29.42 -0.11 -10.37
CA ASN A 142 30.85 -0.24 -10.06
C ASN A 142 31.17 -0.33 -8.55
N GLY A 143 30.18 -0.15 -7.68
CA GLY A 143 30.37 -0.13 -6.23
C GLY A 143 29.09 0.20 -5.46
N GLY A 144 29.12 -0.07 -4.16
CA GLY A 144 27.97 0.10 -3.27
C GLY A 144 27.63 1.54 -2.91
N GLU A 145 28.51 2.52 -3.14
CA GLU A 145 28.34 3.89 -2.62
C GLU A 145 27.09 4.59 -3.15
N VAL A 146 26.76 4.40 -4.44
CA VAL A 146 25.52 4.94 -5.04
C VAL A 146 24.28 4.32 -4.39
N ALA A 147 24.32 3.02 -4.10
CA ALA A 147 23.24 2.33 -3.42
C ALA A 147 23.09 2.80 -1.97
N VAL A 148 24.19 2.99 -1.26
CA VAL A 148 24.17 3.56 0.09
C VAL A 148 23.61 4.97 0.09
N LEU A 149 24.00 5.85 -0.84
CA LEU A 149 23.42 7.19 -0.97
C LEU A 149 21.89 7.13 -1.08
N ALA A 150 21.38 6.31 -2.00
CA ALA A 150 19.95 6.17 -2.23
C ALA A 150 19.21 5.57 -1.01
N MET A 151 19.76 4.52 -0.40
CA MET A 151 19.17 3.87 0.77
C MET A 151 19.18 4.82 1.98
N VAL A 152 20.29 5.47 2.26
CA VAL A 152 20.42 6.45 3.36
C VAL A 152 19.42 7.59 3.18
N GLU A 153 19.28 8.14 1.97
CA GLU A 153 18.31 9.20 1.70
C GLU A 153 16.88 8.73 1.95
N ALA A 154 16.51 7.54 1.47
CA ALA A 154 15.17 6.98 1.63
C ALA A 154 14.83 6.59 3.07
N ILE A 155 15.79 6.04 3.83
CA ILE A 155 15.60 5.63 5.22
C ILE A 155 15.58 6.86 6.13
N MET A 156 16.64 7.68 6.07
CA MET A 156 16.83 8.73 7.06
C MET A 156 15.82 9.87 6.94
N ARG A 157 15.27 10.13 5.75
CA ARG A 157 14.20 11.12 5.58
C ARG A 157 12.95 10.78 6.40
N LEU A 158 12.74 9.51 6.72
CA LEU A 158 11.59 9.02 7.49
C LEU A 158 11.79 9.16 9.01
N VAL A 159 13.02 9.47 9.46
CA VAL A 159 13.33 9.67 10.88
C VAL A 159 12.62 10.93 11.39
N PRO A 160 11.90 10.86 12.53
CA PRO A 160 11.25 12.02 13.12
C PRO A 160 12.23 13.19 13.33
N GLY A 161 11.82 14.38 12.86
CA GLY A 161 12.63 15.60 12.95
C GLY A 161 13.50 15.90 11.71
N VAL A 162 13.56 14.99 10.73
CA VAL A 162 14.28 15.24 9.46
C VAL A 162 13.39 16.02 8.47
N ILE A 163 12.16 15.54 8.22
CA ILE A 163 11.18 16.25 7.41
C ILE A 163 10.27 17.12 8.30
N GLY A 164 10.02 18.36 7.87
CA GLY A 164 9.24 19.33 8.64
C GLY A 164 7.72 19.12 8.58
N ASN A 165 7.19 18.54 7.50
CA ASN A 165 5.76 18.24 7.36
C ASN A 165 5.53 16.73 7.24
N ALA A 166 5.17 16.07 8.33
CA ALA A 166 4.91 14.63 8.34
C ALA A 166 3.73 14.23 7.43
N GLU A 167 2.77 15.13 7.17
CA GLU A 167 1.64 14.84 6.28
C GLU A 167 2.08 14.62 4.82
N SER A 168 3.21 15.21 4.39
CA SER A 168 3.71 14.99 3.03
C SER A 168 4.12 13.54 2.79
N LEU A 169 4.53 12.82 3.84
CA LEU A 169 4.94 11.42 3.76
C LEU A 169 3.78 10.44 3.58
N VAL A 170 2.53 10.88 3.71
CA VAL A 170 1.35 10.00 3.65
C VAL A 170 0.85 9.83 2.22
N GLU A 171 1.03 10.84 1.36
CA GLU A 171 0.50 10.84 -0.01
C GLU A 171 1.55 10.53 -1.10
N GLU A 172 2.78 10.21 -0.70
CA GLU A 172 3.90 9.92 -1.61
C GLU A 172 3.71 8.62 -2.41
N SER A 173 4.51 8.47 -3.47
CA SER A 173 4.51 7.25 -4.27
C SER A 173 4.95 6.05 -3.41
N HIS A 174 4.32 4.90 -3.64
CA HIS A 174 4.50 3.64 -2.91
C HIS A 174 3.88 3.61 -1.50
N GLU A 175 3.44 4.76 -0.98
CA GLU A 175 2.66 4.83 0.27
C GLU A 175 1.22 4.38 0.01
N GLY A 176 0.80 3.30 0.68
CA GLY A 176 -0.48 2.64 0.40
C GLY A 176 -0.54 1.93 -0.96
N GLY A 177 0.61 1.64 -1.58
CA GLY A 177 0.72 0.83 -2.80
C GLY A 177 0.37 1.55 -4.10
N LEU A 178 0.24 2.88 -4.10
CA LEU A 178 -0.08 3.67 -5.29
C LEU A 178 1.01 4.69 -5.61
N LEU A 179 1.12 5.08 -6.87
CA LEU A 179 1.89 6.25 -7.28
C LEU A 179 1.19 7.55 -6.86
N GLU A 180 1.96 8.62 -6.73
CA GLU A 180 1.46 9.96 -6.42
C GLU A 180 0.72 10.60 -7.61
N TYR A 181 -0.25 11.48 -7.31
CA TYR A 181 -1.00 12.24 -8.31
C TYR A 181 -0.12 13.26 -9.05
N PRO A 182 -0.54 13.79 -10.22
CA PRO A 182 0.18 14.88 -10.87
C PRO A 182 0.14 16.14 -10.01
N VAL A 183 1.31 16.75 -9.82
CA VAL A 183 1.51 17.97 -9.05
C VAL A 183 1.61 19.16 -10.00
N TYR A 184 1.01 20.28 -9.60
CA TYR A 184 0.99 21.53 -10.36
C TYR A 184 1.42 22.68 -9.44
N THR A 185 2.05 23.68 -10.02
CA THR A 185 2.40 24.92 -9.32
C THR A 185 2.11 26.12 -10.23
N LYS A 186 2.26 27.33 -9.70
CA LYS A 186 2.07 28.58 -10.47
C LYS A 186 3.09 28.65 -11.62
N PRO A 187 2.72 29.27 -12.77
CA PRO A 187 1.45 29.94 -13.06
C PRO A 187 0.30 28.98 -13.40
N ALA A 188 -0.95 29.46 -13.35
CA ALA A 188 -2.15 28.64 -13.60
C ALA A 188 -2.27 28.15 -15.06
N SER A 189 -1.63 28.83 -16.00
CA SER A 189 -1.52 28.41 -17.40
C SER A 189 -0.08 28.57 -17.86
N TRP A 190 0.46 27.54 -18.51
CA TRP A 190 1.80 27.58 -19.08
C TRP A 190 1.78 26.95 -20.48
N ARG A 191 2.09 27.75 -21.51
CA ARG A 191 2.12 27.30 -22.92
C ARG A 191 0.80 26.65 -23.39
N GLY A 192 -0.34 27.17 -22.93
CA GLY A 192 -1.66 26.63 -23.25
C GLY A 192 -2.00 25.33 -22.50
N LEU A 193 -1.22 24.97 -21.49
CA LEU A 193 -1.52 23.87 -20.57
C LEU A 193 -2.00 24.45 -19.25
N ASP A 194 -3.31 24.34 -19.02
CA ASP A 194 -3.96 24.87 -17.83
C ASP A 194 -3.90 23.89 -16.67
N VAL A 195 -3.78 24.42 -15.45
CA VAL A 195 -3.99 23.66 -14.22
C VAL A 195 -5.45 23.23 -14.16
N PRO A 196 -5.77 21.95 -13.84
CA PRO A 196 -7.15 21.50 -13.74
C PRO A 196 -8.01 22.36 -12.82
N ASP A 197 -9.18 22.82 -13.30
CA ASP A 197 -10.08 23.74 -12.58
C ASP A 197 -10.43 23.30 -11.16
N VAL A 198 -10.55 21.98 -10.93
CA VAL A 198 -10.81 21.42 -9.60
C VAL A 198 -9.75 21.80 -8.57
N LEU A 199 -8.49 21.94 -8.99
CA LEU A 199 -7.38 22.37 -8.12
C LEU A 199 -7.42 23.86 -7.79
N LEU A 200 -8.16 24.65 -8.57
CA LEU A 200 -8.37 26.09 -8.36
C LEU A 200 -9.65 26.39 -7.56
N SER A 201 -10.47 25.37 -7.28
CA SER A 201 -11.82 25.55 -6.70
C SER A 201 -11.86 25.84 -5.20
N GLY A 202 -10.79 25.54 -4.46
CA GLY A 202 -10.76 25.61 -2.99
C GLY A 202 -11.59 24.52 -2.28
N ASP A 203 -12.28 23.64 -3.01
CA ASP A 203 -13.06 22.54 -2.44
C ASP A 203 -12.15 21.36 -2.10
N HIS A 204 -11.75 21.27 -0.82
CA HIS A 204 -10.85 20.22 -0.32
C HIS A 204 -11.38 18.80 -0.59
N GLY A 205 -12.69 18.57 -0.51
CA GLY A 205 -13.28 17.26 -0.75
C GLY A 205 -13.20 16.85 -2.23
N ARG A 206 -13.49 17.78 -3.14
CA ARG A 206 -13.33 17.55 -4.58
C ARG A 206 -11.88 17.38 -4.98
N ILE A 207 -10.97 18.15 -4.39
CA ILE A 207 -9.52 18.05 -4.62
C ILE A 207 -9.00 16.68 -4.16
N ALA A 208 -9.33 16.24 -2.94
CA ALA A 208 -8.93 14.93 -2.43
C ALA A 208 -9.46 13.78 -3.31
N SER A 209 -10.73 13.85 -3.71
CA SER A 209 -11.35 12.87 -4.60
C SER A 209 -10.65 12.82 -5.97
N TRP A 210 -10.31 13.98 -6.53
CA TRP A 210 -9.58 14.08 -7.79
C TRP A 210 -8.16 13.52 -7.67
N ARG A 211 -7.43 13.85 -6.59
CA ARG A 211 -6.08 13.35 -6.31
C ARG A 211 -6.08 11.84 -6.22
N HIS A 212 -6.97 11.25 -5.43
CA HIS A 212 -7.09 9.80 -5.29
C HIS A 212 -7.36 9.11 -6.64
N ARG A 213 -8.32 9.63 -7.43
CA ARG A 213 -8.58 9.11 -8.78
C ARG A 213 -7.35 9.17 -9.67
N LYS A 214 -6.59 10.29 -9.63
CA LYS A 214 -5.36 10.42 -10.43
C LYS A 214 -4.23 9.50 -10.00
N ARG A 215 -4.12 9.19 -8.70
CA ARG A 215 -3.19 8.15 -8.20
C ARG A 215 -3.50 6.79 -8.83
N LEU A 216 -4.77 6.40 -8.84
CA LEU A 216 -5.23 5.14 -9.46
C LEU A 216 -4.93 5.12 -10.97
N GLU A 217 -5.38 6.14 -11.71
CA GLU A 217 -5.16 6.24 -13.17
C GLU A 217 -3.67 6.16 -13.53
N ARG A 218 -2.82 6.88 -12.80
CA ARG A 218 -1.37 6.89 -13.05
C ARG A 218 -0.71 5.57 -12.69
N THR A 219 -1.12 4.95 -11.59
CA THR A 219 -0.59 3.64 -11.18
C THR A 219 -0.97 2.59 -12.22
N ALA A 220 -2.23 2.55 -12.66
CA ALA A 220 -2.68 1.65 -13.73
C ALA A 220 -1.86 1.82 -15.02
N ALA A 221 -1.57 3.06 -15.39
CA ALA A 221 -0.86 3.35 -16.63
C ALA A 221 0.66 3.04 -16.59
N ARG A 222 1.31 3.18 -15.42
CA ARG A 222 2.79 3.13 -15.32
C ARG A 222 3.34 1.95 -14.55
N ARG A 223 2.61 1.52 -13.52
CA ARG A 223 2.96 0.44 -12.60
C ARG A 223 1.72 -0.42 -12.34
N PRO A 224 1.15 -1.05 -13.39
CA PRO A 224 -0.04 -1.88 -13.23
C PRO A 224 0.18 -3.03 -12.24
N ASP A 225 1.43 -3.44 -12.02
CA ASP A 225 1.86 -4.41 -11.01
C ASP A 225 1.58 -3.97 -9.56
N LEU A 226 1.50 -2.66 -9.29
CA LEU A 226 1.18 -2.12 -7.97
C LEU A 226 -0.33 -2.07 -7.69
N LEU A 227 -1.17 -2.20 -8.72
CA LEU A 227 -2.62 -2.31 -8.53
C LEU A 227 -3.03 -3.76 -8.37
N HIS A 228 -3.74 -4.07 -7.29
CA HIS A 228 -4.63 -5.23 -7.33
C HIS A 228 -5.67 -4.97 -8.43
N THR A 229 -5.84 -5.89 -9.38
CA THR A 229 -6.72 -5.70 -10.57
C THR A 229 -8.13 -5.21 -10.21
N ALA A 230 -8.63 -5.58 -9.03
CA ALA A 230 -9.92 -5.16 -8.50
C ALA A 230 -10.00 -3.69 -8.06
N SER A 231 -8.88 -3.04 -7.74
CA SER A 231 -8.81 -1.65 -7.27
C SER A 231 -8.85 -0.62 -8.40
N ALA A 232 -8.63 -1.07 -9.64
CA ALA A 232 -8.55 -0.26 -10.85
C ALA A 232 -9.92 0.19 -11.40
N ILE A 233 -11.05 -0.24 -10.82
CA ILE A 233 -12.37 0.07 -11.33
C ILE A 233 -12.66 1.57 -11.21
N THR A 234 -12.84 2.21 -12.36
CA THR A 234 -13.31 3.58 -12.49
C THR A 234 -14.82 3.62 -12.72
N SER A 235 -15.43 4.81 -12.64
CA SER A 235 -16.86 4.97 -12.97
C SER A 235 -17.19 4.65 -14.43
N ALA A 236 -16.21 4.78 -15.35
CA ALA A 236 -16.39 4.40 -16.75
C ALA A 236 -16.40 2.87 -16.94
N ASP A 237 -15.66 2.13 -16.11
CA ASP A 237 -15.63 0.66 -16.17
C ASP A 237 -16.93 0.04 -15.63
N LEU A 238 -17.72 0.76 -14.83
CA LEU A 238 -18.96 0.24 -14.26
C LEU A 238 -20.00 -0.17 -15.30
N GLU A 239 -19.97 0.42 -16.50
CA GLU A 239 -20.86 0.06 -17.61
C GLU A 239 -20.48 -1.27 -18.26
N SER A 240 -19.22 -1.70 -18.15
CA SER A 240 -18.68 -2.90 -18.79
C SER A 240 -18.44 -4.07 -17.84
N VAL A 241 -18.47 -3.84 -16.51
CA VAL A 241 -18.28 -4.92 -15.53
C VAL A 241 -19.51 -5.84 -15.51
N PRO A 242 -19.35 -7.15 -15.79
CA PRO A 242 -20.47 -8.08 -15.84
C PRO A 242 -21.07 -8.32 -14.46
N VAL A 243 -22.41 -8.28 -14.41
CA VAL A 243 -23.20 -8.75 -13.27
C VAL A 243 -23.68 -10.16 -13.58
N THR A 244 -23.22 -11.14 -12.81
CA THR A 244 -23.52 -12.57 -13.05
C THR A 244 -24.41 -13.13 -11.94
N VAL A 245 -25.19 -14.17 -12.26
CA VAL A 245 -25.91 -14.94 -11.23
C VAL A 245 -24.89 -15.69 -10.38
N ALA A 246 -25.02 -15.60 -9.06
CA ALA A 246 -24.14 -16.30 -8.14
C ALA A 246 -24.41 -17.81 -8.18
N VAL A 247 -23.33 -18.60 -8.08
CA VAL A 247 -23.35 -20.06 -8.05
C VAL A 247 -22.94 -20.57 -6.66
N PRO A 248 -23.18 -21.85 -6.33
CA PRO A 248 -22.79 -22.39 -5.02
C PRO A 248 -21.31 -22.19 -4.65
N ALA A 249 -20.42 -22.15 -5.65
CA ALA A 249 -18.99 -21.88 -5.45
C ALA A 249 -18.70 -20.47 -4.91
N ASP A 250 -19.62 -19.52 -5.09
CA ASP A 250 -19.47 -18.14 -4.58
C ASP A 250 -19.78 -18.01 -3.08
N ALA A 251 -20.35 -19.04 -2.44
CA ALA A 251 -20.87 -18.94 -1.07
C ALA A 251 -19.82 -18.48 -0.05
N GLY A 252 -18.58 -18.95 -0.15
CA GLY A 252 -17.49 -18.54 0.75
C GLY A 252 -17.09 -17.07 0.59
N GLU A 253 -16.99 -16.58 -0.65
CA GLU A 253 -16.68 -15.18 -0.91
C GLU A 253 -17.87 -14.26 -0.56
N LEU A 254 -19.10 -14.68 -0.80
CA LEU A 254 -20.32 -13.95 -0.42
C LEU A 254 -20.44 -13.82 1.10
N LEU A 255 -20.11 -14.87 1.84
CA LEU A 255 -20.05 -14.84 3.30
C LEU A 255 -19.01 -13.82 3.78
N THR A 256 -17.80 -13.88 3.23
CA THR A 256 -16.70 -12.95 3.53
C THR A 256 -17.11 -11.50 3.26
N LEU A 257 -17.70 -11.23 2.09
CA LEU A 257 -18.19 -9.91 1.72
C LEU A 257 -19.31 -9.43 2.66
N THR A 258 -20.20 -10.34 3.08
CA THR A 258 -21.28 -10.04 4.02
C THR A 258 -20.74 -9.56 5.36
N HIS A 259 -19.82 -10.31 5.97
CA HIS A 259 -19.21 -9.93 7.24
C HIS A 259 -18.45 -8.60 7.12
N ALA A 260 -17.69 -8.40 6.04
CA ALA A 260 -16.97 -7.16 5.79
C ALA A 260 -17.92 -5.94 5.65
N CYS A 261 -19.06 -6.11 4.97
CA CYS A 261 -20.03 -5.02 4.77
C CYS A 261 -20.81 -4.66 6.05
N TRP A 262 -21.04 -5.63 6.95
CA TRP A 262 -21.81 -5.44 8.17
C TRP A 262 -20.98 -5.09 9.40
N LEU A 263 -19.64 -5.20 9.34
CA LEU A 263 -18.77 -4.80 10.45
C LEU A 263 -18.97 -3.33 10.86
N LYS A 264 -19.10 -2.42 9.90
CA LYS A 264 -19.38 -0.99 10.19
C LYS A 264 -20.71 -0.79 10.91
N GLU A 265 -21.72 -1.57 10.54
CA GLU A 265 -23.03 -1.53 11.20
C GLU A 265 -22.92 -2.07 12.63
N GLY A 266 -22.16 -3.15 12.85
CA GLY A 266 -21.93 -3.67 14.19
C GLY A 266 -21.20 -2.69 15.11
N ILE A 267 -20.17 -2.01 14.58
CA ILE A 267 -19.47 -0.92 15.30
C ILE A 267 -20.44 0.24 15.60
N ALA A 268 -21.25 0.66 14.62
CA ALA A 268 -22.20 1.76 14.81
C ALA A 268 -23.30 1.47 15.83
N ASN A 269 -23.65 0.20 16.02
CA ASN A 269 -24.65 -0.24 17.00
C ASN A 269 -24.02 -0.78 18.29
N ASP A 270 -22.70 -0.64 18.47
CA ASP A 270 -21.94 -1.15 19.63
C ASP A 270 -22.18 -2.64 19.93
N THR A 271 -22.42 -3.44 18.88
CA THR A 271 -22.62 -4.88 18.98
C THR A 271 -22.36 -5.59 17.66
N LEU A 272 -21.59 -6.68 17.70
CA LEU A 272 -21.48 -7.61 16.57
C LEU A 272 -22.61 -8.65 16.57
N ASP A 273 -23.51 -8.60 17.56
CA ASP A 273 -24.61 -9.55 17.69
C ASP A 273 -25.79 -9.20 16.77
N ILE A 274 -25.51 -9.18 15.46
CA ILE A 274 -26.48 -8.87 14.42
C ILE A 274 -26.62 -10.05 13.46
N PRO A 275 -27.80 -10.28 12.85
CA PRO A 275 -28.05 -11.47 12.03
C PRO A 275 -27.03 -11.72 10.91
N ALA A 276 -26.47 -10.67 10.33
CA ALA A 276 -25.44 -10.78 9.29
C ALA A 276 -24.12 -11.38 9.80
N MET A 277 -23.75 -11.13 11.06
CA MET A 277 -22.51 -11.64 11.66
C MET A 277 -22.64 -13.07 12.17
N ARG A 278 -23.88 -13.57 12.31
CA ARG A 278 -24.18 -14.98 12.66
C ARG A 278 -24.33 -15.88 11.42
N GLU A 279 -24.28 -15.33 10.22
CA GLU A 279 -24.38 -16.12 8.98
C GLU A 279 -23.17 -17.05 8.86
N THR A 280 -23.42 -18.31 8.49
CA THR A 280 -22.42 -19.35 8.25
C THR A 280 -22.39 -19.75 6.78
N LEU A 281 -21.36 -20.49 6.38
CA LEU A 281 -21.26 -21.02 5.01
C LEU A 281 -22.47 -21.86 4.62
N ASP A 282 -22.98 -22.69 5.53
CA ASP A 282 -24.16 -23.52 5.30
C ASP A 282 -25.40 -22.66 5.05
N THR A 283 -25.63 -21.66 5.90
CA THR A 283 -26.79 -20.77 5.75
C THR A 283 -26.71 -19.92 4.47
N MET A 284 -25.51 -19.46 4.09
CA MET A 284 -25.28 -18.74 2.84
C MET A 284 -25.56 -19.65 1.63
N SER A 285 -25.05 -20.88 1.65
CA SER A 285 -25.24 -21.86 0.58
C SER A 285 -26.71 -22.22 0.38
N GLN A 286 -27.46 -22.39 1.47
CA GLN A 286 -28.91 -22.59 1.41
C GLN A 286 -29.61 -21.34 0.84
N SER A 287 -29.21 -20.14 1.28
CA SER A 287 -29.85 -18.90 0.83
C SER A 287 -29.71 -18.66 -0.68
N LEU A 288 -28.67 -19.17 -1.33
CA LEU A 288 -28.50 -19.09 -2.79
C LEU A 288 -29.58 -19.86 -3.58
N GLN A 289 -30.25 -20.82 -2.96
CA GLN A 289 -31.37 -21.55 -3.58
C GLN A 289 -32.68 -20.75 -3.49
N ASP A 290 -32.85 -20.00 -2.40
CA ASP A 290 -34.08 -19.25 -2.11
C ASP A 290 -34.08 -17.83 -2.66
N TRP A 291 -32.90 -17.27 -2.93
CA TRP A 291 -32.70 -15.90 -3.37
C TRP A 291 -31.99 -15.86 -4.70
N GLN A 292 -32.56 -15.09 -5.64
CA GLN A 292 -31.85 -14.77 -6.86
C GLN A 292 -30.74 -13.78 -6.54
N THR A 293 -29.53 -14.32 -6.44
CA THR A 293 -28.35 -13.57 -6.00
C THR A 293 -27.46 -13.27 -7.18
N TYR A 294 -27.02 -12.02 -7.27
CA TYR A 294 -26.13 -11.52 -8.30
C TYR A 294 -24.81 -11.11 -7.67
N ALA A 295 -23.74 -11.37 -8.40
CA ALA A 295 -22.36 -11.10 -8.02
C ALA A 295 -21.71 -10.24 -9.09
N VAL A 296 -20.81 -9.38 -8.64
CA VAL A 296 -20.00 -8.52 -9.50
C VAL A 296 -18.56 -8.79 -9.15
N ARG A 297 -17.76 -9.13 -10.16
CA ARG A 297 -16.34 -9.44 -10.01
C ARG A 297 -15.49 -8.50 -10.85
N SER A 298 -14.31 -8.17 -10.34
CA SER A 298 -13.29 -7.47 -11.10
C SER A 298 -11.92 -8.05 -10.78
N GLY A 299 -11.19 -8.43 -11.83
CA GLY A 299 -9.90 -9.11 -11.67
C GLY A 299 -9.99 -10.37 -10.80
N GLY A 300 -11.09 -11.13 -10.92
CA GLY A 300 -11.35 -12.33 -10.12
C GLY A 300 -11.95 -12.08 -8.73
N ARG A 301 -11.76 -10.90 -8.13
CA ARG A 301 -12.27 -10.58 -6.79
C ARG A 301 -13.78 -10.28 -6.82
N LEU A 302 -14.54 -10.82 -5.87
CA LEU A 302 -15.91 -10.39 -5.61
C LEU A 302 -15.93 -8.97 -5.01
N ILE A 303 -16.45 -8.00 -5.75
CA ILE A 303 -16.45 -6.58 -5.38
C ILE A 303 -17.83 -6.06 -4.95
N GLY A 304 -18.89 -6.81 -5.25
CA GLY A 304 -20.25 -6.44 -4.93
C GLY A 304 -21.23 -7.57 -5.15
N SER A 305 -22.36 -7.50 -4.48
CA SER A 305 -23.45 -8.45 -4.64
C SER A 305 -24.77 -7.79 -4.27
N VAL A 306 -25.86 -8.32 -4.81
CA VAL A 306 -27.23 -7.95 -4.46
C VAL A 306 -28.12 -9.15 -4.67
N ARG A 307 -29.18 -9.30 -3.87
CA ARG A 307 -30.13 -10.40 -4.05
C ARG A 307 -31.58 -9.94 -4.04
N GLY A 308 -32.42 -10.70 -4.73
CA GLY A 308 -33.83 -10.43 -4.91
C GLY A 308 -34.68 -11.68 -4.69
N ARG A 309 -35.86 -11.51 -4.11
CA ARG A 309 -36.88 -12.56 -3.98
C ARG A 309 -38.28 -11.96 -4.05
N LEU A 310 -39.17 -12.62 -4.77
CA LEU A 310 -40.58 -12.22 -4.84
C LEU A 310 -41.32 -12.76 -3.60
N VAL A 311 -42.03 -11.88 -2.90
CA VAL A 311 -42.91 -12.23 -1.78
C VAL A 311 -44.27 -11.57 -2.03
N GLY A 312 -45.28 -12.37 -2.34
CA GLY A 312 -46.54 -11.82 -2.86
C GLY A 312 -46.31 -11.08 -4.17
N THR A 313 -46.53 -9.75 -4.17
CA THR A 313 -46.23 -8.88 -5.32
C THR A 313 -45.07 -7.92 -5.06
N ASP A 314 -44.40 -8.04 -3.91
CA ASP A 314 -43.25 -7.21 -3.56
C ASP A 314 -41.95 -7.92 -3.95
N TRP A 315 -41.08 -7.23 -4.70
CA TRP A 315 -39.71 -7.66 -4.95
C TRP A 315 -38.82 -7.21 -3.81
N HIS A 316 -38.48 -8.14 -2.92
CA HIS A 316 -37.61 -7.89 -1.78
C HIS A 316 -36.16 -7.86 -2.24
N ILE A 317 -35.50 -6.73 -2.04
CA ILE A 317 -34.08 -6.52 -2.29
C ILE A 317 -33.34 -6.66 -0.97
N GLY A 318 -32.35 -7.54 -0.95
CA GLY A 318 -31.50 -7.83 0.20
C GLY A 318 -30.03 -7.82 -0.17
N ARG A 319 -29.17 -7.82 0.86
CA ARG A 319 -27.70 -7.94 0.74
C ARG A 319 -27.11 -7.07 -0.38
N LEU A 320 -27.53 -5.81 -0.48
CA LEU A 320 -26.89 -4.85 -1.35
C LEU A 320 -25.50 -4.52 -0.77
N MET A 321 -24.48 -5.18 -1.30
CA MET A 321 -23.12 -5.22 -0.78
C MET A 321 -22.15 -4.61 -1.78
N VAL A 322 -21.29 -3.75 -1.27
CA VAL A 322 -20.13 -3.20 -2.00
C VAL A 322 -18.94 -3.35 -1.08
N ALA A 323 -17.87 -3.96 -1.60
CA ALA A 323 -16.63 -4.14 -0.87
C ALA A 323 -16.21 -2.81 -0.19
N PRO A 324 -15.87 -2.79 1.11
CA PRO A 324 -15.71 -1.55 1.87
C PRO A 324 -14.73 -0.54 1.24
N ASP A 325 -13.66 -1.02 0.60
CA ASP A 325 -12.62 -0.24 -0.09
C ASP A 325 -13.06 0.32 -1.47
N LEU A 326 -14.20 -0.13 -1.99
CA LEU A 326 -14.79 0.31 -3.26
C LEU A 326 -16.11 1.09 -3.08
N GLN A 327 -16.49 1.39 -1.84
CA GLN A 327 -17.66 2.22 -1.54
C GLN A 327 -17.49 3.65 -2.08
N GLY A 328 -18.60 4.31 -2.43
CA GLY A 328 -18.59 5.68 -2.97
C GLY A 328 -18.24 5.80 -4.46
N ARG A 329 -17.92 4.70 -5.15
CA ARG A 329 -17.53 4.70 -6.58
C ARG A 329 -18.68 4.52 -7.57
N GLY A 330 -19.91 4.29 -7.09
CA GLY A 330 -21.10 4.08 -7.93
C GLY A 330 -21.60 2.63 -8.00
N LEU A 331 -20.81 1.65 -7.56
CA LEU A 331 -21.18 0.22 -7.56
C LEU A 331 -22.53 -0.08 -6.91
N GLY A 332 -22.81 0.52 -5.76
CA GLY A 332 -24.09 0.29 -5.06
C GLY A 332 -25.30 0.78 -5.84
N ARG A 333 -25.14 1.87 -6.61
CA ARG A 333 -26.19 2.37 -7.51
C ARG A 333 -26.40 1.41 -8.68
N MET A 334 -25.31 0.97 -9.32
CA MET A 334 -25.35 0.01 -10.43
C MET A 334 -26.04 -1.31 -10.00
N LEU A 335 -25.65 -1.88 -8.86
CA LEU A 335 -26.27 -3.08 -8.30
C LEU A 335 -27.76 -2.89 -8.01
N LEU A 336 -28.13 -1.75 -7.44
CA LEU A 336 -29.53 -1.43 -7.13
C LEU A 336 -30.36 -1.27 -8.42
N GLU A 337 -29.80 -0.65 -9.46
CA GLU A 337 -30.45 -0.52 -10.77
C GLU A 337 -30.61 -1.90 -11.44
N HIS A 338 -29.56 -2.73 -11.42
CA HIS A 338 -29.60 -4.10 -11.95
C HIS A 338 -30.70 -4.95 -11.29
N ILE A 339 -30.74 -5.00 -9.95
CA ILE A 339 -31.71 -5.86 -9.24
C ILE A 339 -33.17 -5.42 -9.44
N GLN A 340 -33.40 -4.13 -9.74
CA GLN A 340 -34.72 -3.61 -10.10
C GLN A 340 -35.11 -3.98 -11.54
N ALA A 341 -34.15 -3.99 -12.46
CA ALA A 341 -34.36 -4.33 -13.87
C ALA A 341 -34.70 -5.81 -14.07
N VAL A 342 -34.08 -6.71 -13.30
CA VAL A 342 -34.32 -8.16 -13.35
C VAL A 342 -35.55 -8.62 -12.55
N ALA A 343 -36.29 -7.70 -11.93
CA ALA A 343 -37.47 -8.07 -11.14
C ALA A 343 -38.55 -8.73 -12.02
N PRO A 344 -39.14 -9.85 -11.57
CA PRO A 344 -40.09 -10.62 -12.35
C PRO A 344 -41.34 -9.80 -12.68
N ALA A 345 -42.04 -10.10 -13.78
CA ALA A 345 -43.17 -9.30 -14.27
C ALA A 345 -44.30 -9.10 -13.24
N GLY A 346 -44.48 -10.05 -12.31
CA GLY A 346 -45.49 -9.96 -11.24
C GLY A 346 -45.14 -9.01 -10.09
N ALA A 347 -43.95 -8.42 -10.06
CA ALA A 347 -43.57 -7.47 -9.01
C ALA A 347 -44.19 -6.09 -9.27
N THR A 348 -44.93 -5.55 -8.29
CA THR A 348 -45.59 -4.24 -8.33
C THR A 348 -44.88 -3.18 -7.48
N ALA A 349 -43.99 -3.60 -6.59
CA ALA A 349 -43.14 -2.73 -5.78
C ALA A 349 -41.79 -3.37 -5.48
N TYR A 350 -40.82 -2.52 -5.16
CA TYR A 350 -39.50 -2.86 -4.64
C TYR A 350 -39.48 -2.56 -3.14
N THR A 351 -39.03 -3.52 -2.34
CA THR A 351 -38.92 -3.37 -0.88
C THR A 351 -37.52 -3.73 -0.39
N LEU A 352 -37.02 -3.00 0.60
CA LEU A 352 -35.75 -3.32 1.26
C LEU A 352 -35.78 -2.91 2.73
N VAL A 353 -34.87 -3.46 3.52
CA VAL A 353 -34.74 -3.16 4.96
C VAL A 353 -33.30 -2.75 5.26
N THR A 354 -33.13 -1.73 6.09
CA THR A 354 -31.82 -1.27 6.56
C THR A 354 -31.88 -0.89 8.04
N GLY A 355 -30.73 -0.76 8.71
CA GLY A 355 -30.66 -0.39 10.12
C GLY A 355 -31.25 1.00 10.36
N ALA A 356 -31.91 1.20 11.50
CA ALA A 356 -32.46 2.51 11.86
C ALA A 356 -31.36 3.56 12.06
N ALA A 357 -30.17 3.15 12.51
CA ALA A 357 -29.01 4.01 12.68
C ALA A 357 -28.23 4.28 11.37
N SER A 358 -28.50 3.56 10.28
CA SER A 358 -27.73 3.64 9.03
C SER A 358 -28.06 4.89 8.19
N THR A 359 -27.74 6.09 8.68
CA THR A 359 -28.11 7.37 8.03
C THR A 359 -27.60 7.51 6.60
N GLY A 360 -26.44 6.94 6.29
CA GLY A 360 -25.88 6.89 4.93
C GLY A 360 -26.76 6.10 3.96
N ASN A 361 -27.22 4.93 4.39
CA ASN A 361 -28.14 4.09 3.60
C ASN A 361 -29.49 4.79 3.38
N HIS A 362 -29.99 5.50 4.40
CA HIS A 362 -31.25 6.24 4.28
C HIS A 362 -31.15 7.33 3.20
N ARG A 363 -30.05 8.09 3.17
CA ARG A 363 -29.81 9.09 2.12
C ARG A 363 -29.71 8.44 0.73
N PHE A 364 -28.98 7.34 0.64
CA PHE A 364 -28.81 6.59 -0.61
C PHE A 364 -30.15 6.11 -1.18
N TYR A 365 -30.98 5.43 -0.37
CA TYR A 365 -32.26 4.88 -0.84
C TYR A 365 -33.28 5.97 -1.17
N ARG A 366 -33.33 7.07 -0.39
CA ARG A 366 -34.19 8.23 -0.72
C ARG A 366 -33.81 8.84 -2.07
N LYS A 367 -32.51 8.99 -2.34
CA LYS A 367 -32.01 9.48 -3.64
C LYS A 367 -32.37 8.54 -4.79
N ALA A 368 -32.48 7.24 -4.53
CA ALA A 368 -32.94 6.23 -5.48
C ALA A 368 -34.48 6.14 -5.61
N GLY A 369 -35.24 7.03 -4.96
CA GLY A 369 -36.70 7.11 -5.07
C GLY A 369 -37.49 6.20 -4.12
N PHE A 370 -36.82 5.55 -3.17
CA PHE A 370 -37.51 4.79 -2.12
C PHE A 370 -38.03 5.70 -1.00
N ARG A 371 -39.18 5.35 -0.45
CA ARG A 371 -39.80 6.05 0.69
C ARG A 371 -39.76 5.16 1.94
N PRO A 372 -39.47 5.73 3.12
CA PRO A 372 -39.48 4.97 4.37
C PRO A 372 -40.91 4.53 4.70
N ALA A 373 -41.03 3.34 5.28
CA ALA A 373 -42.24 2.74 5.80
C ALA A 373 -41.93 2.03 7.13
N PRO A 374 -42.92 1.82 8.01
CA PRO A 374 -42.72 1.01 9.21
C PRO A 374 -42.15 -0.37 8.85
N SER A 375 -41.14 -0.78 9.61
CA SER A 375 -40.61 -2.15 9.57
C SER A 375 -41.33 -3.01 10.63
N GLY A 376 -41.47 -4.30 10.37
CA GLY A 376 -41.90 -5.27 11.38
C GLY A 376 -40.77 -5.80 12.26
N VAL A 377 -39.55 -5.26 12.11
CA VAL A 377 -38.33 -5.78 12.75
C VAL A 377 -37.71 -4.66 13.57
N SER A 378 -37.60 -4.86 14.89
CA SER A 378 -37.01 -3.89 15.81
C SER A 378 -35.62 -3.45 15.35
N GLY A 379 -35.33 -2.15 15.49
CA GLY A 379 -34.04 -1.57 15.09
C GLY A 379 -33.85 -1.37 13.58
N THR A 380 -34.87 -1.57 12.74
CA THR A 380 -34.76 -1.43 11.28
C THR A 380 -35.79 -0.47 10.69
N VAL A 381 -35.54 0.00 9.48
CA VAL A 381 -36.48 0.81 8.66
C VAL A 381 -36.70 0.11 7.33
N ARG A 382 -37.97 -0.06 6.94
CA ARG A 382 -38.34 -0.58 5.62
C ARG A 382 -38.40 0.57 4.63
N PHE A 383 -37.96 0.33 3.40
CA PHE A 383 -38.05 1.28 2.29
C PHE A 383 -38.84 0.64 1.15
N VAL A 384 -39.73 1.42 0.53
CA VAL A 384 -40.63 0.94 -0.53
C VAL A 384 -40.59 1.91 -1.72
N ARG A 385 -40.57 1.35 -2.93
CA ARG A 385 -40.72 2.08 -4.20
C ARG A 385 -41.70 1.33 -5.09
N ARG A 386 -42.76 1.98 -5.59
CA ARG A 386 -43.67 1.34 -6.56
C ARG A 386 -42.95 1.15 -7.90
N ARG A 387 -43.22 0.02 -8.56
CA ARG A 387 -42.82 -0.22 -9.95
C ARG A 387 -43.84 0.50 -10.83
N GLY A 388 -43.36 1.46 -11.60
CA GLY A 388 -44.18 2.24 -12.54
C GLY A 388 -44.38 1.49 -13.86
#